data_AF-A0A380EB59-F1
#
_entry.id   AF-A0A380EB59-F1
#
_cell.length_a   1.000
_cell.length_b   1.000
_cell.length_c   1.000
_cell.angle_alpha   90.00
_cell.angle_beta   90.00
_cell.angle_gamma   90.00
#
_symmetry.space_group_name_H-M   'P 1'
#
loop_
_entity.id
_entity.type
_entity.pdbx_description
1 polymer ?
#
loop_
_entity_poly.entity_id
_entity_poly.type
_entity_poly.pdbx_seq_one_letter_code
_entity_poly.pdbx_strand_id
1 'polypeptide(L)'
;MMIKVGIVGGSGYGAIELIRLLQTHPHVTIAHIYSHSKVDEPLKLTFPHLQHIMQHFEALTVDNNDCDVIFFATPAPVSKTCILP
;
A
#
# COMPACT_ATOMS: atom_id res chain seq x y z
N MET A 1 -9.87 17.17 -7.34
CA MET A 1 -10.25 16.04 -6.47
C MET A 1 -9.00 15.21 -6.21
N MET A 2 -8.81 14.68 -5.01
CA MET A 2 -7.63 13.91 -4.63
C MET A 2 -8.03 12.45 -4.46
N ILE A 3 -7.41 11.56 -5.24
CA ILE A 3 -7.71 10.11 -5.27
C ILE A 3 -6.96 9.45 -4.12
N LYS A 4 -7.69 8.72 -3.28
CA LYS A 4 -7.14 7.90 -2.19
C LYS A 4 -6.73 6.54 -2.71
N VAL A 5 -5.47 6.18 -2.49
CA VAL A 5 -4.89 4.93 -2.99
C VAL A 5 -4.47 4.01 -1.85
N GLY A 6 -4.86 2.75 -1.96
CA GLY A 6 -4.38 1.64 -1.14
C GLY A 6 -3.39 0.77 -1.90
N ILE A 7 -2.34 0.29 -1.23
CA ILE A 7 -1.33 -0.59 -1.85
C ILE A 7 -1.25 -1.90 -1.08
N VAL A 8 -1.65 -3.01 -1.70
CA VAL A 8 -1.54 -4.37 -1.13
C VAL A 8 -0.22 -5.01 -1.55
N GLY A 9 0.46 -5.65 -0.61
CA GLY A 9 1.81 -6.19 -0.85
C GLY A 9 2.90 -5.13 -0.71
N GLY A 10 2.68 -4.16 0.17
CA GLY A 10 3.48 -2.93 0.30
C GLY A 10 4.98 -3.12 0.54
N SER A 11 5.44 -4.32 0.91
CA SER A 11 6.84 -4.61 1.24
C SER A 11 7.70 -5.10 0.07
N GLY A 12 7.16 -5.24 -1.14
CA GLY A 12 7.89 -5.68 -2.33
C GLY A 12 8.55 -4.55 -3.13
N TYR A 13 9.47 -4.88 -4.04
CA TYR A 13 10.14 -3.89 -4.91
C TYR A 13 9.19 -3.17 -5.89
N GLY A 14 8.11 -3.83 -6.31
CA GLY A 14 7.06 -3.17 -7.10
C GLY A 14 6.30 -2.12 -6.28
N ALA A 15 6.07 -2.40 -4.99
CA ALA A 15 5.36 -1.47 -4.12
C ALA A 15 6.19 -0.22 -3.81
N ILE A 16 7.49 -0.35 -3.58
CA ILE A 16 8.35 0.81 -3.28
C ILE A 16 8.45 1.78 -4.47
N GLU A 17 8.55 1.27 -5.71
CA GLU A 17 8.53 2.13 -6.89
C GLU A 17 7.17 2.78 -7.11
N LEU A 18 6.09 2.06 -6.84
CA LEU A 18 4.74 2.64 -6.86
C LEU A 18 4.60 3.76 -5.83
N ILE A 19 5.08 3.56 -4.59
CA ILE A 19 5.11 4.59 -3.54
C ILE A 19 5.89 5.81 -4.04
N ARG A 20 7.11 5.61 -4.55
CA ARG A 20 7.96 6.70 -5.07
C ARG A 20 7.25 7.53 -6.14
N LEU A 21 6.55 6.88 -7.07
CA LEU A 21 5.78 7.56 -8.11
C LEU A 21 4.58 8.32 -7.52
N LEU A 22 3.76 7.66 -6.70
CA LEU A 22 2.51 8.23 -6.17
C LEU A 22 2.75 9.36 -5.16
N GLN A 23 3.85 9.32 -4.39
CA GLN A 23 4.21 10.38 -3.44
C GLN A 23 4.40 11.75 -4.11
N THR A 24 4.77 11.77 -5.38
CA THR A 24 4.99 13.01 -6.15
C THR A 24 3.82 13.37 -7.06
N HIS A 25 2.74 12.58 -7.05
CA HIS A 25 1.63 12.74 -7.97
C HIS A 25 0.64 13.81 -7.46
N PRO A 26 0.31 14.84 -8.26
CA PRO A 26 -0.42 16.03 -7.80
C PRO A 26 -1.88 15.79 -7.40
N HIS A 27 -2.44 14.63 -7.75
CA HIS A 27 -3.85 14.30 -7.54
C HIS A 27 -4.07 12.99 -6.77
N VAL A 28 -3.03 12.42 -6.17
CA VAL A 28 -3.12 11.15 -5.43
C VAL A 28 -2.60 11.34 -4.01
N THR A 29 -3.19 10.60 -3.08
CA THR A 29 -2.63 10.41 -1.75
C THR A 29 -2.66 8.93 -1.41
N ILE A 30 -1.55 8.43 -0.89
CA ILE A 30 -1.45 7.06 -0.40
C ILE A 30 -2.13 7.03 0.97
N ALA A 31 -3.33 6.47 1.03
CA ALA A 31 -4.11 6.35 2.26
C ALA A 31 -3.60 5.19 3.10
N HIS A 32 -3.40 4.03 2.47
CA HIS A 32 -3.07 2.78 3.16
C HIS A 32 -2.01 1.96 2.44
N ILE A 33 -1.17 1.29 3.22
CA ILE A 33 -0.15 0.37 2.71
C ILE A 33 -0.29 -0.94 3.47
N TYR A 34 -0.75 -1.99 2.80
CA TYR A 34 -1.11 -3.25 3.43
C TYR A 34 -0.01 -4.31 3.30
N SER A 35 0.20 -5.04 4.39
CA SER A 35 1.07 -6.22 4.43
C SER A 35 0.51 -7.27 5.37
N HIS A 36 0.55 -8.55 4.98
CA HIS A 36 0.13 -9.64 5.84
C HIS A 36 1.18 -10.04 6.87
N SER A 37 2.48 -9.84 6.57
CA SER A 37 3.58 -10.31 7.42
C SER A 37 4.21 -9.23 8.29
N LYS A 38 3.82 -7.96 8.10
CA LYS A 38 4.50 -6.79 8.70
C LYS A 38 3.53 -5.79 9.35
N VAL A 39 2.31 -6.23 9.69
CA VAL A 39 1.30 -5.36 10.32
C VAL A 39 1.90 -4.62 11.52
N ASP A 40 1.60 -3.32 11.64
CA ASP A 40 2.11 -2.38 12.64
C ASP A 40 3.63 -2.10 12.58
N GLU A 41 4.37 -2.69 11.63
CA GLU A 41 5.77 -2.36 11.41
C GLU A 41 5.87 -0.99 10.70
N PRO A 42 6.70 -0.04 11.20
CA PRO A 42 6.97 1.20 10.49
C PRO A 42 7.59 0.93 9.11
N LEU A 43 7.12 1.61 8.07
CA LEU A 43 7.63 1.42 6.71
C LEU A 43 9.15 1.59 6.61
N LYS A 44 9.70 2.56 7.35
CA LYS A 44 11.14 2.86 7.40
C LYS A 44 12.02 1.69 7.84
N LEU A 45 11.48 0.70 8.55
CA LEU A 45 12.24 -0.51 8.91
C LEU A 45 12.44 -1.44 7.72
N THR A 46 11.43 -1.52 6.84
CA THR A 46 11.50 -2.30 5.60
C THR A 46 12.21 -1.54 4.48
N PHE A 47 12.00 -0.22 4.41
CA PHE A 47 12.61 0.67 3.43
C PHE A 47 13.38 1.80 4.11
N PRO A 48 14.64 1.56 4.54
CA PRO A 48 15.43 2.54 5.28
C PRO A 48 15.67 3.86 4.55
N HIS A 49 15.50 3.91 3.23
CA HIS A 49 15.62 5.12 2.41
C HIS A 49 14.35 6.00 2.44
N LEU A 50 13.24 5.51 3.00
CA LEU A 50 11.99 6.24 3.17
C LEU A 50 11.82 6.80 4.60
N GLN A 51 12.89 7.25 5.24
CA GLN A 51 12.82 7.73 6.64
C GLN A 51 11.86 8.90 6.87
N HIS A 52 11.56 9.64 5.80
CA HIS A 52 10.61 10.75 5.82
C HIS A 52 9.14 10.30 5.87
N ILE A 53 8.85 9.01 5.63
CA ILE A 53 7.51 8.45 5.67
C ILE A 53 7.24 7.87 7.06
N MET A 54 6.15 8.35 7.68
CA MET A 54 5.73 7.95 9.03
C MET A 54 4.64 6.87 9.05
N GLN A 55 4.30 6.32 7.88
CA GLN A 55 3.29 5.27 7.74
C GLN A 55 3.77 3.93 8.31
N HIS A 56 2.80 3.12 8.74
CA HIS A 56 2.99 1.74 9.16
C HIS A 56 2.27 0.83 8.18
N PHE A 57 2.67 -0.44 8.12
CA PHE A 57 1.88 -1.41 7.37
C PHE A 57 0.60 -1.75 8.11
N GLU A 58 -0.48 -1.89 7.36
CA GLU A 58 -1.80 -2.21 7.89
C GLU A 58 -2.25 -3.61 7.44
N ALA A 59 -3.17 -4.22 8.21
CA ALA A 59 -3.87 -5.40 7.76
C ALA A 59 -4.96 -5.00 6.76
N LEU A 60 -5.08 -5.73 5.64
CA LEU A 60 -6.16 -5.51 4.69
C LEU A 60 -7.48 -5.99 5.32
N THR A 61 -8.45 -5.10 5.49
CA THR A 61 -9.82 -5.43 5.90
C THR A 61 -10.78 -5.01 4.79
N VAL A 62 -11.72 -5.91 4.43
CA VAL A 62 -12.64 -5.71 3.30
C VAL A 62 -13.71 -4.66 3.62
N ASP A 63 -14.05 -4.50 4.90
CA ASP A 63 -15.22 -3.74 5.33
C ASP A 63 -14.96 -2.24 5.57
N ASN A 64 -13.71 -1.79 5.51
CA ASN A 64 -13.34 -0.45 6.00
C ASN A 64 -12.24 0.24 5.18
N ASN A 65 -12.23 0.04 3.87
CA ASN A 65 -11.29 0.70 2.99
C ASN A 65 -11.89 1.99 2.41
N ASP A 66 -11.30 3.15 2.74
CA ASP A 66 -11.72 4.46 2.25
C ASP A 66 -11.02 4.87 0.93
N CYS A 67 -10.33 3.93 0.30
CA CYS A 67 -9.63 4.13 -0.96
C CYS A 67 -10.58 4.14 -2.16
N ASP A 68 -10.31 5.07 -3.09
CA ASP A 68 -10.95 5.09 -4.41
C ASP A 68 -10.34 4.02 -5.34
N VAL A 69 -9.05 3.71 -5.16
CA VAL A 69 -8.28 2.76 -5.99
C VAL A 69 -7.38 1.90 -5.11
N ILE A 70 -7.30 0.60 -5.41
CA ILE A 70 -6.37 -0.33 -4.76
C ILE A 70 -5.41 -0.92 -5.80
N PHE A 71 -4.10 -0.80 -5.56
CA PHE A 71 -3.08 -1.51 -6.32
C PHE A 71 -2.67 -2.80 -5.61
N PHE A 72 -2.55 -3.88 -6.37
CA PHE A 72 -1.98 -5.14 -5.90
C PHE A 72 -0.55 -5.28 -6.41
N ALA A 73 0.43 -4.99 -5.55
CA ALA A 73 1.85 -5.22 -5.80
C ALA A 73 2.28 -6.59 -5.26
N THR A 74 1.46 -7.61 -5.53
CA THR A 74 1.58 -8.96 -4.97
C THR A 74 1.87 -9.99 -6.06
N PRO A 75 2.55 -11.11 -5.73
CA PRO A 75 2.59 -12.27 -6.63
C PRO A 75 1.18 -12.81 -6.92
N ALA A 76 1.04 -13.54 -8.03
CA ALA A 76 -0.12 -14.41 -8.23
C ALA A 76 -0.17 -15.46 -7.10
N PRO A 77 -1.36 -15.82 -6.57
CA PRO A 77 -2.71 -15.46 -7.01
C PRO A 77 -3.42 -14.44 -6.10
N VAL A 78 -2.69 -13.69 -5.27
CA VAL A 78 -3.25 -12.96 -4.11
C VAL A 78 -4.45 -12.08 -4.46
N SER A 79 -4.38 -11.32 -5.56
CA SER A 79 -5.47 -10.44 -6.01
C SER A 79 -6.78 -11.20 -6.25
N LYS A 80 -6.73 -12.44 -6.77
CA LYS A 80 -7.90 -13.27 -7.00
C LYS A 80 -8.59 -13.67 -5.70
N THR A 81 -7.82 -13.90 -4.63
CA THR A 81 -8.37 -14.34 -3.34
C THR A 81 -8.95 -13.17 -2.54
N CYS A 82 -8.43 -11.96 -2.75
CA CYS A 82 -8.86 -10.75 -2.04
C CYS A 82 -10.09 -10.08 -2.65
N ILE A 83 -10.43 -10.39 -3.90
CA ILE A 83 -11.60 -9.83 -4.60
C ILE A 83 -12.68 -10.91 -4.63
N LEU A 84 -13.77 -10.70 -3.91
CA LEU A 84 -14.95 -11.56 -4.01
C LEU A 84 -15.54 -11.44 -5.44
N PRO A 85 -16.03 -12.54 -6.02
CA PRO A 85 -16.65 -12.53 -7.35
C PRO A 85 -17.92 -11.67 -7.42
#